data_AF-A0A7R6Z625-F1
#
_entry.id   AF-A0A7R6Z625-F1
#
_cell.length_a   1.000
_cell.length_b   1.000
_cell.length_c   1.000
_cell.angle_alpha   90.00
_cell.angle_beta   90.00
_cell.angle_gamma   90.00
#
_symmetry.space_group_name_H-M   'P 1'
#
loop_
_entity.id
_entity.type
_entity.pdbx_description
1 polymer ?
#
loop_
_entity_poly.entity_id
_entity_poly.type
_entity_poly.pdbx_seq_one_letter_code
_entity_poly.pdbx_strand_id
1 'polypeptide(L)'
;MITDKLRSYGAARRQVMPDVEHRSHKGLNNRAENSHVPLRKRERIMQGFRSPGALQRFVSIFSALRNLFVPPRSKRCALATHLHRLQAMAEWKAVAMVSGHQRLQVSTRVYADNVTSPAGQFGVRA
;
A
#
# COMPACT_ATOMS: atom_id res chain seq x y z
N MET A 1 -42.20 -12.07 0.39
CA MET A 1 -40.86 -11.84 -0.21
C MET A 1 -40.59 -10.35 -0.35
N ILE A 2 -39.36 -9.93 -0.06
CA ILE A 2 -38.90 -8.55 -0.25
C ILE A 2 -37.86 -8.54 -1.37
N THR A 3 -38.04 -7.69 -2.37
CA THR A 3 -37.04 -7.47 -3.43
C THR A 3 -36.94 -5.99 -3.74
N ASP A 4 -35.98 -5.61 -4.58
CA ASP A 4 -35.99 -4.30 -5.20
C ASP A 4 -37.24 -4.09 -6.10
N LYS A 5 -37.30 -2.91 -6.73
CA LYS A 5 -38.45 -2.47 -7.54
C LYS A 5 -38.42 -2.94 -9.01
N LEU A 6 -37.56 -3.89 -9.38
CA LEU A 6 -37.50 -4.37 -10.75
C LEU A 6 -38.76 -5.18 -11.12
N ARG A 7 -39.36 -4.83 -12.27
CA ARG A 7 -40.62 -5.44 -12.75
C ARG A 7 -40.49 -6.94 -13.02
N SER A 8 -39.28 -7.39 -13.36
CA SER A 8 -38.95 -8.81 -13.58
C SER A 8 -39.24 -9.67 -12.35
N TYR A 9 -38.97 -9.19 -11.13
CA TYR A 9 -39.22 -9.98 -9.91
C TYR A 9 -40.70 -10.22 -9.65
N GLY A 10 -41.56 -9.26 -9.96
CA GLY A 10 -43.01 -9.45 -9.85
C GLY A 10 -43.56 -10.43 -10.89
N ALA A 11 -42.93 -10.54 -12.06
CA ALA A 11 -43.25 -11.56 -13.05
C ALA A 11 -42.77 -12.95 -12.61
N ALA A 12 -41.51 -13.05 -12.17
CA ALA A 12 -40.92 -14.30 -11.67
C ALA A 12 -41.67 -14.84 -10.46
N ARG A 13 -42.05 -13.98 -9.50
CA ARG A 13 -42.84 -14.37 -8.34
C ARG A 13 -44.16 -15.03 -8.75
N ARG A 14 -44.90 -14.47 -9.73
CA ARG A 14 -46.19 -15.03 -10.16
C ARG A 14 -46.06 -16.45 -10.71
N GLN A 15 -44.90 -16.81 -11.24
CA GLN A 15 -44.62 -18.15 -11.77
C GLN A 15 -44.17 -19.12 -10.68
N VAL A 16 -43.29 -18.68 -9.78
CA VAL A 16 -42.59 -19.56 -8.84
C VAL A 16 -43.23 -19.57 -7.45
N MET A 17 -43.81 -18.46 -7.02
CA MET A 17 -44.27 -18.23 -5.64
C MET A 17 -45.57 -17.39 -5.60
N PRO A 18 -46.66 -17.85 -6.26
CA PRO A 18 -47.87 -17.04 -6.44
C PRO A 18 -48.49 -16.60 -5.11
N ASP A 19 -48.49 -17.47 -4.11
CA ASP A 19 -49.15 -17.25 -2.82
C ASP A 19 -48.36 -16.35 -1.84
N VAL A 20 -47.13 -15.99 -2.18
CA VAL A 20 -46.24 -15.25 -1.26
C VAL A 20 -46.36 -13.74 -1.47
N GLU A 21 -46.89 -12.99 -0.51
CA GLU A 21 -46.98 -11.52 -0.57
C GLU A 21 -45.65 -10.86 -1.01
N HIS A 22 -45.70 -9.96 -2.00
CA HIS A 22 -44.54 -9.21 -2.47
C HIS A 22 -44.52 -7.80 -1.91
N ARG A 23 -43.43 -7.42 -1.24
CA ARG A 23 -43.20 -6.06 -0.75
C ARG A 23 -41.94 -5.48 -1.38
N SER A 24 -42.06 -4.36 -2.10
CA SER A 24 -40.94 -3.72 -2.84
C SER A 24 -40.60 -2.31 -2.36
N HIS A 25 -41.12 -1.91 -1.20
CA HIS A 25 -40.86 -0.57 -0.70
C HIS A 25 -39.42 -0.42 -0.19
N LYS A 26 -38.87 0.79 -0.33
CA LYS A 26 -37.45 1.10 -0.12
C LYS A 26 -36.95 0.68 1.27
N GLY A 27 -37.73 0.94 2.32
CA GLY A 27 -37.37 0.63 3.71
C GLY A 27 -37.14 -0.87 3.96
N LEU A 28 -38.04 -1.74 3.49
CA LEU A 28 -37.87 -3.19 3.62
C LEU A 28 -36.70 -3.71 2.79
N ASN A 29 -36.50 -3.19 1.57
CA ASN A 29 -35.36 -3.59 0.75
C ASN A 29 -34.03 -3.24 1.44
N ASN A 30 -33.90 -2.00 1.93
CA ASN A 30 -32.73 -1.57 2.69
C ASN A 30 -32.50 -2.45 3.94
N ARG A 31 -33.56 -2.87 4.63
CA ARG A 31 -33.45 -3.78 5.78
C ARG A 31 -32.94 -5.16 5.36
N ALA A 32 -33.46 -5.71 4.26
CA ALA A 32 -33.01 -6.99 3.71
C ALA A 32 -31.54 -6.91 3.28
N GLU A 33 -31.15 -5.88 2.53
CA GLU A 33 -29.76 -5.65 2.11
C GLU A 33 -28.81 -5.51 3.30
N ASN A 34 -29.19 -4.72 4.31
CA ASN A 34 -28.36 -4.49 5.49
C ASN A 34 -28.31 -5.67 6.46
N SER A 35 -29.22 -6.65 6.34
CA SER A 35 -29.22 -7.85 7.20
C SER A 35 -27.94 -8.69 7.07
N HIS A 36 -27.21 -8.56 5.96
CA HIS A 36 -25.95 -9.26 5.71
C HIS A 36 -24.70 -8.52 6.22
N VAL A 37 -24.83 -7.29 6.74
CA VAL A 37 -23.69 -6.51 7.26
C VAL A 37 -22.90 -7.23 8.37
N PRO A 38 -23.53 -7.93 9.33
CA PRO A 38 -22.81 -8.70 10.34
C PRO A 38 -21.89 -9.78 9.74
N LEU A 39 -22.32 -10.42 8.63
CA LEU A 39 -21.52 -11.43 7.92
C LEU A 39 -20.31 -10.79 7.25
N ARG A 40 -20.48 -9.67 6.53
CA ARG A 40 -19.36 -8.92 5.93
C ARG A 40 -18.35 -8.44 6.96
N LYS A 41 -18.82 -8.05 8.15
CA LYS A 41 -17.95 -7.66 9.27
C LYS A 41 -17.13 -8.85 9.77
N ARG A 42 -17.72 -10.04 9.86
CA ARG A 42 -17.02 -11.28 10.23
C ARG A 42 -16.00 -11.69 9.16
N GLU A 43 -16.33 -11.58 7.88
CA GLU A 43 -15.39 -11.78 6.77
C GLU A 43 -14.18 -10.82 6.83
N ARG A 44 -14.41 -9.54 7.16
CA ARG A 44 -13.32 -8.57 7.39
C ARG A 44 -12.44 -8.95 8.59
N ILE A 45 -13.03 -9.44 9.68
CA ILE A 45 -12.29 -9.88 10.87
C ILE A 45 -11.44 -11.14 10.58
N MET A 46 -11.86 -11.98 9.63
CA MET A 46 -11.05 -13.10 9.11
C MET A 46 -9.95 -12.67 8.12
N GLN A 47 -9.77 -11.37 7.84
CA GLN A 47 -8.69 -10.88 6.97
C GLN A 47 -7.35 -10.85 7.72
N GLY A 48 -6.82 -12.02 8.05
CA GLY A 48 -5.40 -12.19 8.33
C GLY A 48 -4.54 -11.76 7.12
N PHE A 49 -3.22 -11.78 7.28
CA PHE A 49 -2.33 -11.54 6.14
C PHE A 49 -2.57 -12.58 5.06
N ARG A 50 -2.66 -12.14 3.80
CA ARG A 50 -2.89 -13.01 2.63
C ARG A 50 -1.82 -14.10 2.46
N SER A 51 -0.65 -13.94 3.09
CA SER A 51 0.38 -14.96 3.18
C SER A 51 1.29 -14.76 4.41
N PRO A 52 1.98 -15.83 4.88
CA PRO A 52 3.02 -15.71 5.91
C PRO A 52 4.14 -14.74 5.51
N GLY A 53 4.50 -14.68 4.22
CA GLY A 53 5.49 -13.72 3.72
C GLY A 53 5.05 -12.26 3.83
N ALA A 54 3.76 -11.96 3.63
CA ALA A 54 3.22 -10.62 3.84
C ALA A 54 3.24 -10.22 5.32
N LEU A 55 2.90 -11.16 6.21
CA LEU A 55 3.04 -11.00 7.65
C LEU A 55 4.52 -10.75 8.02
N GLN A 56 5.46 -11.54 7.49
CA GLN A 56 6.88 -11.40 7.79
C GLN A 56 7.41 -10.03 7.37
N ARG A 57 7.08 -9.54 6.16
CA ARG A 57 7.48 -8.20 5.73
C ARG A 57 6.88 -7.11 6.62
N PHE A 58 5.61 -7.24 6.96
CA PHE A 58 4.95 -6.32 7.89
C PHE A 58 5.66 -6.30 9.24
N VAL A 59 5.89 -7.46 9.85
CA VAL A 59 6.56 -7.58 11.15
C VAL A 59 7.99 -7.05 11.10
N SER A 60 8.72 -7.31 10.01
CA SER A 60 10.11 -6.83 9.85
C SER A 60 10.17 -5.30 9.77
N ILE A 61 9.33 -4.67 8.95
CA ILE A 61 9.26 -3.20 8.85
C ILE A 61 8.74 -2.60 10.15
N PHE A 62 7.68 -3.19 10.72
CA PHE A 62 7.05 -2.68 11.93
C PHE A 62 7.98 -2.78 13.15
N SER A 63 8.75 -3.87 13.28
CA SER A 63 9.74 -4.01 14.35
C SER A 63 10.88 -2.99 14.22
N ALA A 64 11.39 -2.75 13.01
CA ALA A 64 12.38 -1.71 12.76
C ALA A 64 11.86 -0.31 13.16
N LEU A 65 10.64 0.03 12.74
CA LEU A 65 9.99 1.29 13.11
C LEU A 65 9.80 1.41 14.62
N ARG A 66 9.33 0.35 15.29
CA ARG A 66 9.16 0.35 16.74
C ARG A 66 10.48 0.55 17.47
N ASN A 67 11.55 -0.11 17.05
CA ASN A 67 12.86 0.05 17.66
C ASN A 67 13.41 1.47 17.50
N LEU A 68 13.11 2.12 16.38
CA LEU A 68 13.51 3.51 16.11
C LEU A 68 12.77 4.52 17.00
N PHE A 69 11.45 4.38 17.12
CA PHE A 69 10.60 5.42 17.74
C PHE A 69 10.27 5.18 19.22
N VAL A 70 10.53 3.98 19.75
CA VAL A 70 10.16 3.62 21.12
C VAL A 70 11.40 3.70 22.01
N PRO A 71 11.48 4.69 22.92
CA PRO A 71 12.63 4.81 23.81
C PRO A 71 12.70 3.58 24.74
N PRO A 72 13.91 3.10 25.07
CA PRO A 72 14.09 2.07 26.08
C PRO A 72 13.46 2.48 27.41
N ARG A 73 12.91 1.51 28.15
CA ARG A 73 12.28 1.74 29.47
C ARG A 73 13.20 2.40 30.50
N SER A 74 14.52 2.38 30.28
CA SER A 74 15.52 3.05 31.11
C SER A 74 15.51 4.57 30.96
N LYS A 75 14.98 5.13 29.86
CA LYS A 75 14.84 6.57 29.65
C LYS A 75 13.56 7.08 30.35
N ARG A 76 13.66 7.39 31.65
CA ARG A 76 12.49 7.75 32.48
C ARG A 76 12.10 9.24 32.47
N CYS A 77 12.91 10.14 31.90
CA CYS A 77 12.59 11.57 31.92
C CYS A 77 12.00 12.06 30.58
N ALA A 78 11.17 13.12 30.68
CA ALA A 78 10.51 13.74 29.54
C ALA A 78 11.51 14.30 28.52
N LEU A 79 12.60 14.92 28.98
CA LEU A 79 13.64 15.48 28.11
C LEU A 79 14.34 14.41 27.27
N ALA A 80 14.74 13.29 27.89
CA ALA A 80 15.39 12.19 27.17
C ALA A 80 14.44 11.55 26.15
N THR A 81 13.14 11.46 26.47
CA THR A 81 12.11 10.99 25.53
C THR A 81 11.93 11.97 24.37
N HIS A 82 11.95 13.27 24.65
CA HIS A 82 11.84 14.32 23.63
C HIS A 82 13.02 14.29 22.65
N LEU A 83 14.25 14.27 23.17
CA LEU A 83 15.47 14.19 22.35
C LEU A 83 15.50 12.92 21.49
N HIS A 84 15.12 11.76 22.06
CA HIS A 84 15.04 10.52 21.31
C HIS A 84 14.05 10.60 20.14
N ARG A 85 12.88 11.23 20.32
CA ARG A 85 11.91 11.41 19.24
C ARG A 85 12.43 12.32 18.13
N LEU A 86 13.14 13.39 18.49
CA LEU A 86 13.77 14.28 17.49
C LEU A 86 14.81 13.54 16.65
N GLN A 87 15.67 12.74 17.30
CA GLN A 87 16.65 11.90 16.64
C GLN A 87 15.99 10.85 15.73
N ALA A 88 15.01 10.11 16.25
CA ALA A 88 14.25 9.12 15.49
C ALA A 88 13.58 9.70 14.24
N MET A 89 13.00 10.91 14.34
CA MET A 89 12.40 11.60 13.20
C MET A 89 13.44 12.05 12.17
N ALA A 90 14.61 12.49 12.60
CA ALA A 90 15.70 12.86 11.70
C ALA A 90 16.22 11.64 10.93
N GLU A 91 16.46 10.52 11.62
CA GLU A 91 16.86 9.24 11.02
C GLU A 91 15.80 8.72 10.04
N TRP A 92 14.52 8.75 10.43
CA TRP A 92 13.43 8.35 9.54
C TRP A 92 13.38 9.19 8.26
N LYS A 93 13.52 10.52 8.37
CA LYS A 93 13.57 11.40 7.20
C LYS A 93 14.74 11.09 6.28
N ALA A 94 15.92 10.79 6.83
CA ALA A 94 17.07 10.41 6.01
C ALA A 94 16.81 9.13 5.20
N VAL A 95 16.28 8.09 5.83
CA VAL A 95 15.99 6.80 5.17
C VAL A 95 14.82 6.91 4.18
N ALA A 96 13.74 7.60 4.56
CA ALA A 96 12.56 7.75 3.72
C ALA A 96 12.82 8.65 2.49
N MET A 97 13.65 9.69 2.63
CA MET A 97 14.02 10.55 1.49
C MET A 97 15.06 9.92 0.55
N VAL A 98 15.90 9.00 1.02
CA VAL A 98 16.79 8.20 0.15
C VAL A 98 15.98 7.25 -0.76
N SER A 99 14.80 6.80 -0.32
CA SER A 99 13.91 5.98 -1.16
C SER A 99 13.17 6.76 -2.26
N GLY A 100 13.25 8.10 -2.27
CA GLY A 100 12.68 8.97 -3.30
C GLY A 100 13.64 9.35 -4.43
N HIS A 101 14.91 8.91 -4.38
CA HIS A 101 15.94 9.30 -5.33
C HIS A 101 16.65 8.11 -5.97
N GLN A 102 15.90 7.19 -6.59
CA GLN A 102 16.45 6.45 -7.72
C GLN A 102 16.35 7.33 -8.97
N ARG A 103 17.15 8.40 -8.97
CA ARG A 103 17.43 9.18 -10.18
C ARG A 103 18.30 8.28 -11.05
N LEU A 104 17.74 7.89 -12.19
CA LEU A 104 18.40 7.23 -13.30
C LEU A 104 19.83 7.77 -13.46
N GLN A 105 20.84 6.98 -13.08
CA GLN A 105 22.18 7.16 -13.61
C GLN A 105 22.18 6.47 -14.98
N VAL A 106 21.97 7.25 -16.04
CA VAL A 106 22.31 6.82 -17.39
C VAL A 106 23.16 7.92 -18.03
N SER A 107 24.38 7.51 -18.36
CA SER A 107 25.30 8.10 -19.35
C SER A 107 26.10 9.35 -18.97
N THR A 108 27.27 9.11 -18.39
CA THR A 108 28.51 9.82 -18.73
C THR A 108 29.52 8.82 -19.26
N ARG A 109 29.29 8.28 -20.47
CA ARG A 109 30.30 7.46 -21.16
C ARG A 109 30.18 7.51 -22.68
N VAL A 110 30.21 8.71 -23.26
CA VAL A 110 30.62 8.93 -24.66
C VAL A 110 31.25 10.33 -24.76
N TYR A 111 32.51 10.45 -24.34
CA TYR A 111 33.45 11.49 -24.81
C TYR A 111 34.89 11.09 -24.42
N ALA A 112 35.23 9.86 -24.72
CA ALA A 112 36.58 9.37 -24.82
C ALA A 112 36.48 8.24 -25.84
N ASP A 113 37.41 8.22 -26.79
CA ASP A 113 37.52 7.27 -27.91
C ASP A 113 36.93 7.82 -29.22
N ASN A 114 37.86 8.15 -30.12
CA ASN A 114 37.73 8.41 -31.57
C ASN A 114 37.99 9.84 -32.08
N VAL A 115 39.05 10.48 -31.56
CA VAL A 115 39.93 11.27 -32.45
C VAL A 115 41.35 10.68 -32.39
N THR A 116 41.54 9.67 -33.24
CA THR A 116 42.72 9.39 -34.06
C THR A 116 44.12 9.39 -33.42
N SER A 117 44.64 8.15 -33.31
CA SER A 117 46.02 7.63 -33.28
C SER A 117 47.24 8.58 -33.38
N PRO A 118 48.36 8.25 -32.67
CA PRO A 118 49.62 8.97 -32.71
C PRO A 118 50.66 8.41 -33.71
N ALA A 119 51.62 9.29 -34.03
CA ALA A 119 53.00 9.03 -34.47
C ALA A 119 53.28 8.71 -35.96
N GLY A 120 54.05 9.60 -36.62
CA GLY A 120 54.69 9.33 -37.91
C GLY A 120 55.39 10.53 -38.57
N GLN A 121 56.65 10.78 -38.18
CA GLN A 121 57.74 11.38 -38.98
C GLN A 121 57.69 12.88 -39.34
N PHE A 122 58.44 13.68 -38.57
CA PHE A 122 59.12 14.88 -39.08
C PHE A 122 60.41 14.47 -39.79
N GLY A 123 60.44 14.61 -41.11
CA GLY A 123 61.66 14.56 -41.93
C GLY A 123 62.04 15.97 -42.38
N VAL A 124 63.28 16.38 -42.10
CA VAL A 124 63.91 17.64 -42.51
C VAL A 124 64.73 17.42 -43.79
N ARG A 125 64.89 18.51 -44.58
CA ARG A 125 65.83 18.76 -45.71
C ARG A 125 65.17 18.67 -47.09
N ALA A 126 65.46 19.55 -48.06
CA ALA A 126 66.45 20.62 -48.19
C ALA A 126 65.85 21.78 -49.01
#